data_AF-A0A2C9LA15-F1
#
_entry.id   AF-A0A2C9LA15-F1
#
_cell.length_a   1.000
_cell.length_b   1.000
_cell.length_c   1.000
_cell.angle_alpha   90.00
_cell.angle_beta   90.00
_cell.angle_gamma   90.00
#
_symmetry.space_group_name_H-M   'P 1'
#
loop_
_entity.id
_entity.type
_entity.pdbx_description
1 polymer ?
#
loop_
_entity_poly.entity_id
_entity_poly.type
_entity_poly.pdbx_seq_one_letter_code
_entity_poly.pdbx_strand_id
1 'polypeptide(L)'
;VPFNGKIVAWYYYCRKAGLVSFLVYRKSGTSYTFVGANNVTCDADFKLSTKVDAASQISVLTDDVIGVYTTVASLAASDCSTSDKICNYPSVAAATWTEVQTKAISTTSCMCLSFGARVSPS
;
A
#
# COMPACT_ATOMS: atom_id res chain seq x y z
N VAL A 1 7.32 -7.31 -3.43
CA VAL A 1 8.00 -7.75 -2.19
C VAL A 1 9.23 -8.54 -2.62
N PRO A 2 10.42 -8.28 -2.06
CA PRO A 2 11.66 -8.86 -2.57
C PRO A 2 11.95 -10.30 -2.12
N PHE A 3 11.37 -10.76 -1.01
CA PHE A 3 11.59 -12.10 -0.46
C PHE A 3 10.44 -12.53 0.44
N ASN A 4 10.33 -13.85 0.68
CA ASN A 4 9.36 -14.44 1.60
C ASN A 4 9.59 -13.95 3.04
N GLY A 5 8.52 -13.60 3.74
CA GLY A 5 8.66 -13.02 5.08
C GLY A 5 7.33 -12.56 5.68
N LYS A 6 7.44 -11.60 6.59
CA LYS A 6 6.30 -10.91 7.19
C LYS A 6 6.48 -9.40 7.15
N ILE A 7 5.39 -8.67 6.92
CA ILE A 7 5.39 -7.21 7.07
C ILE A 7 5.44 -6.87 8.57
N VAL A 8 6.49 -6.19 9.00
CA VAL A 8 6.72 -5.84 10.42
C VAL A 8 6.59 -4.34 10.70
N ALA A 9 6.64 -3.52 9.64
CA ALA A 9 6.42 -2.08 9.75
C ALA A 9 5.98 -1.49 8.41
N TRP A 10 5.21 -0.41 8.48
CA TRP A 10 4.91 0.47 7.35
C TRP A 10 5.58 1.82 7.56
N TYR A 11 6.09 2.38 6.47
CA TYR A 11 6.62 3.75 6.40
C TYR A 11 5.66 4.55 5.54
N TYR A 12 5.34 5.78 5.92
CA TYR A 12 4.42 6.59 5.13
C TYR A 12 4.59 8.09 5.36
N TYR A 13 4.03 8.88 4.46
CA TYR A 13 3.93 10.33 4.57
C TYR A 13 2.52 10.80 4.20
N CYS A 14 1.85 11.45 5.16
CA CYS A 14 0.52 12.01 4.96
C CYS A 14 0.55 13.53 4.92
N ARG A 15 -0.18 14.09 3.96
CA ARG A 15 -0.51 15.52 3.85
C ARG A 15 -1.74 15.88 4.68
N LYS A 16 -2.65 14.93 4.89
CA LYS A 16 -3.87 15.11 5.68
C LYS A 16 -4.07 13.92 6.60
N ALA A 17 -4.65 14.18 7.77
CA ALA A 17 -5.07 13.12 8.67
C ALA A 17 -6.19 12.29 8.03
N GLY A 18 -6.18 10.99 8.28
CA GLY A 18 -7.17 10.07 7.72
C GLY A 18 -6.79 8.61 7.89
N LEU A 19 -7.76 7.73 7.68
CA LEU A 19 -7.52 6.29 7.70
C LEU A 19 -6.79 5.86 6.42
N VAL A 20 -5.67 5.16 6.58
CA VAL A 20 -4.90 4.58 5.49
C VAL A 20 -4.84 3.07 5.70
N SER A 21 -5.24 2.32 4.69
CA SER A 21 -5.15 0.87 4.66
C SER A 21 -3.99 0.46 3.77
N PHE A 22 -2.94 -0.10 4.37
CA PHE A 22 -1.83 -0.71 3.64
C PHE A 22 -2.18 -2.14 3.29
N LEU A 23 -2.00 -2.50 2.02
CA LEU A 23 -2.56 -3.70 1.42
C LEU A 23 -1.45 -4.61 0.92
N VAL A 24 -1.72 -5.91 0.90
CA VAL A 24 -0.90 -6.90 0.21
C VAL A 24 -1.77 -7.66 -0.76
N TYR A 25 -1.30 -7.78 -2.01
CA TYR A 25 -1.87 -8.61 -3.05
C TYR A 25 -0.88 -9.69 -3.48
N ARG A 26 -1.38 -10.91 -3.67
CA ARG A 26 -0.63 -12.00 -4.26
C ARG A 26 -0.83 -11.99 -5.77
N LYS A 27 0.28 -11.95 -6.49
CA LYS A 27 0.27 -12.06 -7.95
C LYS A 27 0.29 -13.53 -8.36
N SER A 28 -0.60 -13.91 -9.29
CA SER A 28 -0.58 -15.22 -9.96
C SER A 28 -0.84 -14.99 -11.45
N GLY A 29 0.23 -15.08 -12.25
CA GLY A 29 0.18 -14.65 -13.65
C GLY A 29 -0.15 -13.15 -13.76
N THR A 30 -1.26 -12.83 -14.42
CA THR A 30 -1.81 -11.46 -14.53
C THR A 30 -2.84 -11.13 -13.46
N SER A 31 -3.22 -12.10 -12.63
CA SER A 31 -4.26 -11.95 -11.60
C SER A 31 -3.65 -11.50 -10.27
N TYR A 32 -4.44 -10.77 -9.49
CA TYR A 32 -4.08 -10.31 -8.15
C TYR A 32 -5.15 -10.73 -7.15
N THR A 33 -4.73 -11.35 -6.05
CA THR A 33 -5.63 -11.79 -4.97
C THR A 33 -5.28 -11.06 -3.70
N PHE A 34 -6.28 -10.49 -3.00
CA PHE A 34 -6.07 -9.83 -1.72
C PHE A 34 -5.57 -10.83 -0.66
N VAL A 35 -4.47 -10.48 0.04
CA VAL A 35 -3.86 -11.31 1.09
C VAL A 35 -4.23 -10.78 2.47
N GLY A 36 -4.19 -9.47 2.65
CA GLY A 36 -4.41 -8.85 3.95
C GLY A 36 -4.14 -7.35 3.93
N ALA A 37 -4.46 -6.72 5.05
CA ALA A 37 -4.24 -5.29 5.24
C ALA A 37 -3.96 -4.91 6.68
N ASN A 38 -3.23 -3.80 6.86
CA ASN A 38 -3.10 -3.11 8.13
C ASN A 38 -3.67 -1.71 8.01
N ASN A 39 -4.56 -1.36 8.94
CA ASN A 39 -5.17 -0.04 9.00
C ASN A 39 -4.38 0.85 9.95
N VAL A 40 -4.10 2.06 9.50
CA VAL A 40 -3.30 3.04 10.24
C VAL A 40 -4.05 4.35 10.19
N THR A 41 -4.38 4.87 11.37
CA THR A 41 -4.82 6.26 11.49
C THR A 41 -3.61 7.14 11.27
N CYS A 42 -3.60 7.82 10.13
CA CYS A 42 -2.56 8.75 9.79
C CYS A 42 -2.89 10.14 10.35
N ASP A 43 -1.89 10.79 10.94
CA ASP A 43 -1.96 12.19 11.30
C ASP A 43 -1.25 13.03 10.22
N ALA A 44 -1.63 14.30 10.10
CA ALA A 44 -0.81 15.26 9.36
C ALA A 44 0.59 15.37 10.04
N ASP A 45 1.60 15.79 9.30
CA ASP A 45 2.98 16.05 9.78
C ASP A 45 3.94 14.86 9.90
N PHE A 46 4.27 14.23 8.76
CA PHE A 46 5.45 13.34 8.56
C PHE A 46 5.72 12.31 9.67
N LYS A 47 4.81 11.34 9.85
CA LYS A 47 5.09 10.14 10.66
C LYS A 47 5.86 9.09 9.86
N LEU A 48 7.16 8.98 10.13
CA LEU A 48 8.08 8.10 9.39
C LEU A 48 7.72 6.61 9.40
N SER A 49 7.12 6.06 10.48
CA SER A 49 6.80 4.63 10.52
C SER A 49 5.76 4.23 11.55
N THR A 50 5.05 3.13 11.31
CA THR A 50 4.28 2.38 12.31
C THR A 50 4.72 0.92 12.33
N LYS A 51 4.86 0.34 13.53
CA LYS A 51 5.14 -1.08 13.70
C LYS A 51 3.84 -1.89 13.55
N VAL A 52 3.97 -3.11 13.05
CA VAL A 52 2.86 -4.06 12.96
C VAL A 52 2.99 -5.08 14.08
N ASP A 53 1.99 -5.13 14.95
CA ASP A 53 1.92 -6.11 16.03
C ASP A 53 1.98 -7.54 15.49
N ALA A 54 2.63 -8.44 16.23
CA ALA A 54 2.92 -9.81 15.77
C ALA A 54 1.67 -10.56 15.27
N ALA A 55 0.52 -10.36 15.92
CA ALA A 55 -0.76 -10.99 15.55
C ALA A 55 -1.38 -10.42 14.26
N SER A 56 -0.96 -9.23 13.83
CA SER A 56 -1.46 -8.54 12.64
C SER A 56 -0.46 -8.50 11.50
N GLN A 57 0.70 -9.15 11.65
CA GLN A 57 1.70 -9.23 10.59
C GLN A 57 1.18 -10.06 9.43
N ILE A 58 1.36 -9.53 8.22
CA ILE A 58 0.92 -10.18 6.98
C ILE A 58 2.07 -11.00 6.43
N SER A 59 1.85 -12.31 6.25
CA SER A 59 2.79 -13.18 5.55
C SER A 59 2.83 -12.86 4.07
N VAL A 60 4.02 -12.60 3.56
CA VAL A 60 4.27 -12.20 2.17
C VAL A 60 5.21 -13.17 1.48
N LEU A 61 5.01 -13.34 0.18
CA LEU A 61 5.89 -14.07 -0.71
C LEU A 61 6.65 -13.11 -1.61
N THR A 62 7.75 -13.58 -2.20
CA THR A 62 8.40 -12.90 -3.32
C THR A 62 7.35 -12.55 -4.38
N ASP A 63 7.47 -11.35 -4.95
CA ASP A 63 6.58 -10.78 -5.95
C ASP A 63 5.15 -10.41 -5.49
N ASP A 64 4.80 -10.62 -4.20
CA ASP A 64 3.59 -10.00 -3.65
C ASP A 64 3.67 -8.47 -3.81
N VAL A 65 2.56 -7.84 -4.18
CA VAL A 65 2.48 -6.39 -4.42
C VAL A 65 1.92 -5.72 -3.19
N ILE A 66 2.55 -4.63 -2.76
CA ILE A 66 2.02 -3.76 -1.73
C ILE A 66 1.17 -2.66 -2.37
N GLY A 67 0.02 -2.37 -1.78
CA GLY A 67 -0.89 -1.34 -2.22
C GLY A 67 -1.31 -0.44 -1.07
N VAL A 68 -2.07 0.59 -1.39
CA VAL A 68 -2.63 1.48 -0.39
C VAL A 68 -4.01 1.95 -0.78
N TYR A 69 -4.90 2.07 0.20
CA TYR A 69 -6.24 2.58 0.03
C TYR A 69 -6.53 3.63 1.11
N THR A 70 -7.21 4.70 0.72
CA THR A 70 -7.72 5.72 1.62
C THR A 70 -8.90 6.43 0.97
N THR A 71 -9.91 6.79 1.76
CA THR A 71 -11.12 7.51 1.29
C THR A 71 -10.94 9.02 1.22
N VAL A 72 -9.87 9.51 1.84
CA VAL A 72 -9.46 10.92 1.82
C VAL A 72 -8.08 10.95 1.18
N ALA A 73 -7.73 11.97 0.41
CA ALA A 73 -6.38 12.15 -0.16
C ALA A 73 -5.33 12.45 0.95
N SER A 74 -5.16 11.50 1.86
CA SER A 74 -4.38 11.57 3.09
C SER A 74 -2.89 11.44 2.76
N LEU A 75 -2.56 10.53 1.86
CA LEU A 75 -1.19 10.32 1.39
C LEU A 75 -0.79 11.37 0.36
N ALA A 76 0.49 11.71 0.37
CA ALA A 76 1.10 12.53 -0.67
C ALA A 76 1.23 11.72 -1.97
N ALA A 77 0.13 11.47 -2.67
CA ALA A 77 0.18 11.02 -4.06
C ALA A 77 0.33 12.25 -4.96
N SER A 78 1.39 12.32 -5.77
CA SER A 78 1.42 13.25 -6.91
C SER A 78 0.50 12.69 -7.99
N ASP A 79 -0.37 13.51 -8.56
CA ASP A 79 -1.16 13.20 -9.76
C ASP A 79 -0.32 13.16 -11.04
N CYS A 80 0.99 13.41 -10.89
CA CYS A 80 1.99 13.28 -11.93
C CYS A 80 1.84 14.32 -13.04
N SER A 81 1.23 15.45 -12.69
CA SER A 81 1.26 16.69 -13.46
C SER A 81 2.63 17.38 -13.42
N THR A 82 3.53 16.99 -12.52
CA THR A 82 4.89 17.55 -12.36
C THR A 82 5.96 16.63 -12.94
N SER A 83 7.07 17.21 -13.42
CA SER A 83 8.20 16.53 -14.09
C SER A 83 9.05 15.65 -13.17
N ASP A 84 8.54 15.27 -12.01
CA ASP A 84 9.27 14.47 -11.03
C ASP A 84 9.41 13.03 -11.50
N LYS A 85 10.52 12.36 -11.15
CA LYS A 85 10.73 10.96 -11.52
C LYS A 85 9.77 10.08 -10.72
N ILE A 86 8.77 9.53 -11.41
CA ILE A 86 7.68 8.78 -10.79
C ILE A 86 7.78 7.29 -11.11
N CYS A 87 7.38 6.45 -10.15
CA CYS A 87 7.17 5.02 -10.35
C CYS A 87 5.74 4.75 -10.84
N ASN A 88 5.61 3.94 -11.90
CA ASN A 88 4.32 3.42 -12.36
C ASN A 88 3.91 2.22 -11.50
N TYR A 89 2.83 2.37 -10.74
CA TYR A 89 2.29 1.32 -9.90
C TYR A 89 1.00 0.75 -10.47
N PRO A 90 0.79 -0.58 -10.41
CA PRO A 90 -0.52 -1.16 -10.70
C PRO A 90 -1.58 -0.56 -9.76
N SER A 91 -2.73 -0.18 -10.31
CA SER A 91 -3.79 0.50 -9.57
C SER A 91 -5.19 -0.04 -9.91
N VAL A 92 -6.11 0.18 -8.97
CA VAL A 92 -7.53 -0.16 -9.09
C VAL A 92 -8.36 1.04 -8.63
N ALA A 93 -9.36 1.43 -9.44
CA ALA A 93 -10.33 2.43 -9.03
C ALA A 93 -11.38 1.77 -8.12
N ALA A 94 -11.32 2.09 -6.83
CA ALA A 94 -12.24 1.56 -5.82
C ALA A 94 -12.82 2.72 -5.00
N ALA A 95 -14.16 2.77 -4.92
CA ALA A 95 -14.89 3.73 -4.11
C ALA A 95 -15.13 3.22 -2.68
N THR A 96 -15.02 1.90 -2.46
CA THR A 96 -15.25 1.27 -1.17
C THR A 96 -14.18 0.23 -0.84
N TRP A 97 -14.09 -0.12 0.43
CA TRP A 97 -13.21 -1.19 0.91
C TRP A 97 -13.50 -2.54 0.25
N THR A 98 -14.77 -2.89 0.08
CA THR A 98 -15.18 -4.15 -0.54
C THR A 98 -14.71 -4.23 -2.00
N GLU A 99 -14.73 -3.11 -2.72
CA GLU A 99 -14.23 -3.06 -4.08
C GLU A 99 -12.72 -3.30 -4.16
N VAL A 100 -11.95 -2.75 -3.21
CA VAL A 100 -10.48 -2.98 -3.14
C VAL A 100 -10.13 -4.46 -3.00
N GLN A 101 -10.95 -5.22 -2.29
CA GLN A 101 -10.72 -6.64 -2.03
C GLN A 101 -11.12 -7.55 -3.20
N THR A 102 -11.97 -7.07 -4.12
CA THR A 102 -12.63 -7.92 -5.14
C THR A 102 -12.37 -7.47 -6.58
N LYS A 103 -12.11 -6.18 -6.83
CA LYS A 103 -11.84 -5.67 -8.18
C LYS A 103 -10.45 -6.06 -8.65
N ALA A 104 -10.38 -6.44 -9.92
CA ALA A 104 -9.11 -6.65 -10.60
C ALA A 104 -8.37 -5.32 -10.77
N ILE A 105 -7.05 -5.37 -10.57
CA ILE A 105 -6.16 -4.29 -10.95
C ILE A 105 -6.24 -4.12 -12.47
N SER A 106 -6.62 -2.93 -12.92
CA SER A 106 -6.97 -2.68 -14.32
C SER A 106 -6.18 -1.54 -14.96
N THR A 107 -5.45 -0.77 -14.16
CA THR A 107 -4.72 0.41 -14.63
C THR A 107 -3.32 0.46 -14.02
N THR A 108 -2.52 1.40 -14.52
CA THR A 108 -1.31 1.82 -13.82
C THR A 108 -1.46 3.30 -13.48
N SER A 109 -1.05 3.67 -12.28
CA SER A 109 -1.05 5.06 -11.82
C SER A 109 0.36 5.44 -11.44
N CYS A 110 0.71 6.66 -11.82
CA CYS A 110 1.96 7.27 -11.45
C CYS A 110 1.85 7.67 -9.96
N MET A 111 2.77 7.21 -9.13
CA MET A 111 2.81 7.55 -7.70
C MET A 111 4.22 7.94 -7.28
N CYS A 112 4.35 9.13 -6.68
CA CYS A 112 5.51 9.43 -5.85
C CYS A 112 5.39 8.59 -4.56
N LEU A 113 6.42 7.83 -4.23
CA LEU A 113 6.37 6.90 -3.09
C LEU A 113 6.28 7.67 -1.78
N SER A 114 5.06 7.84 -1.28
CA SER A 114 4.78 8.31 0.07
C SER A 114 4.60 7.16 1.05
N PHE A 115 4.94 5.92 0.67
CA PHE A 115 4.91 4.78 1.58
C PHE A 115 5.93 3.69 1.21
N GLY A 116 6.18 2.81 2.18
CA GLY A 116 6.99 1.61 2.02
C GLY A 116 6.72 0.61 3.14
N ALA A 117 7.34 -0.56 3.05
CA ALA A 117 7.17 -1.62 4.03
C ALA A 117 8.51 -2.23 4.45
N ARG A 118 8.63 -2.61 5.71
CA ARG A 118 9.71 -3.50 6.18
C ARG A 118 9.22 -4.93 6.15
N VAL A 119 9.94 -5.77 5.40
CA VAL A 119 9.76 -7.23 5.42
C VAL A 119 10.85 -7.83 6.30
N SER A 120 10.45 -8.61 7.32
CA SER A 120 11.38 -9.48 8.05
C SER A 120 11.36 -10.86 7.42
N PRO A 121 12.52 -11.48 7.15
CA PRO A 121 12.59 -12.87 6.75
C PRO A 121 11.89 -13.76 7.78
N SER A 122 11.22 -14.81 7.28
CA SER A 122 10.67 -15.89 8.10
C SER A 122 11.72 -16.93 8.44
#